data_AF-A0AAP8MXW6-F1
#
_entry.id   AF-A0AAP8MXW6-F1
#
_cell.length_a   1.000
_cell.length_b   1.000
_cell.length_c   1.000
_cell.angle_alpha   90.00
_cell.angle_beta   90.00
_cell.angle_gamma   90.00
#
_symmetry.space_group_name_H-M   'P 1'
#
loop_
_entity.id
_entity.type
_entity.pdbx_description
1 polymer ?
#
loop_
_entity_poly.entity_id
_entity_poly.type
_entity_poly.pdbx_seq_one_letter_code
_entity_poly.pdbx_strand_id
1 'polypeptide(L)'
;MVMPPCSHLMSNFDGSLMVGDGCDAPVDVADAESYNIENDPFLYIMNTKKKTFAKLAKHSTSWDVLDGDRQITHPHPSFTPNDEGVLFTSDFEGAPALYISEVPAEYKA
;
A
#
# COMPACT_ATOMS: atom_id res chain seq x y z
N MET A 1 3.88 1.37 19.66
CA MET A 1 3.75 1.88 18.28
C MET A 1 2.44 1.35 17.73
N VAL A 2 1.64 2.21 17.12
CA VAL A 2 0.44 1.80 16.37
C VAL A 2 0.88 1.72 14.90
N MET A 3 0.62 0.60 14.23
CA MET A 3 0.96 0.45 12.81
C MET A 3 0.06 1.34 11.94
N PRO A 4 0.54 1.81 10.77
CA PRO A 4 -0.32 2.48 9.82
C PRO A 4 -1.46 1.53 9.42
N PRO A 5 -2.68 2.04 9.28
CA PRO A 5 -3.84 1.22 9.03
C PRO A 5 -3.84 0.82 7.54
N CYS A 6 -3.46 -0.44 7.29
CA CYS A 6 -3.30 -1.00 5.94
C CYS A 6 -4.29 -2.16 5.77
N SER A 7 -4.98 -2.20 4.63
CA SER A 7 -5.86 -3.33 4.28
C SER A 7 -5.06 -4.42 3.56
N HIS A 8 -4.14 -4.02 2.69
CA HIS A 8 -3.24 -4.94 1.99
C HIS A 8 -1.83 -4.83 2.58
N LEU A 9 -1.28 -5.97 2.97
CA LEU A 9 0.06 -6.09 3.55
C LEU A 9 0.81 -7.27 2.91
N MET A 10 2.07 -7.06 2.58
CA MET A 10 2.94 -8.11 2.03
C MET A 10 4.34 -8.01 2.67
N SER A 11 4.92 -9.14 3.07
CA SER A 11 6.31 -9.19 3.52
C SER A 11 7.27 -9.40 2.35
N ASN A 12 8.52 -8.99 2.52
CA ASN A 12 9.60 -9.48 1.67
C ASN A 12 9.92 -10.95 2.00
N PHE A 13 10.87 -11.56 1.27
CA PHE A 13 11.16 -13.00 1.36
C PHE A 13 11.55 -13.47 2.77
N ASP A 14 12.38 -12.70 3.49
CA ASP A 14 12.87 -13.09 4.82
C ASP A 14 12.01 -12.51 5.97
N GLY A 15 10.95 -11.78 5.65
CA GLY A 15 10.06 -11.14 6.62
C GLY A 15 10.69 -9.98 7.40
N SER A 16 11.88 -9.49 7.01
CA SER A 16 12.51 -8.33 7.65
C SER A 16 11.84 -7.01 7.29
N LEU A 17 11.17 -6.97 6.14
CA LEU A 17 10.40 -5.83 5.66
C LEU A 17 8.95 -6.23 5.37
N MET A 18 8.04 -5.28 5.57
CA MET A 18 6.66 -5.35 5.11
C MET A 18 6.32 -4.07 4.36
N VAL A 19 5.40 -4.18 3.41
CA VAL A 19 4.82 -3.05 2.71
C VAL A 19 3.31 -3.07 2.86
N GLY A 20 2.71 -1.89 3.01
CA GLY A 20 1.27 -1.71 3.15
C GLY A 20 0.77 -0.49 2.37
N ASP A 21 -0.54 -0.40 2.21
CA ASP A 21 -1.21 0.49 1.26
C ASP A 21 -1.94 1.70 1.87
N GLY A 22 -1.98 1.83 3.21
CA GLY A 22 -2.58 2.99 3.86
C GLY A 22 -4.10 3.13 3.74
N CYS A 23 -4.82 2.07 3.35
CA CYS A 23 -6.28 2.11 3.11
C CYS A 23 -7.14 2.50 4.36
N ASP A 24 -6.56 2.56 5.55
CA ASP A 24 -7.19 2.85 6.84
C ASP A 24 -8.24 1.82 7.29
N ALA A 25 -9.45 1.90 6.73
CA ALA A 25 -10.50 0.92 6.92
C ALA A 25 -10.56 -0.01 5.71
N PRO A 26 -10.90 -1.29 5.89
CA PRO A 26 -11.07 -2.14 4.73
C PRO A 26 -12.29 -1.58 3.98
N VAL A 27 -12.10 -1.21 2.71
CA VAL A 27 -13.17 -0.66 1.86
C VAL A 27 -14.31 -1.68 1.63
N ASP A 28 -14.29 -2.83 2.30
CA ASP A 28 -15.24 -3.93 2.22
C ASP A 28 -16.38 -3.86 3.26
N VAL A 29 -16.35 -2.92 4.23
CA VAL A 29 -17.46 -2.73 5.17
C VAL A 29 -18.60 -1.94 4.52
N ALA A 30 -19.71 -2.63 4.29
CA ALA A 30 -20.93 -2.16 3.65
C ALA A 30 -21.77 -1.13 4.45
N ASP A 31 -21.20 -0.48 5.46
CA ASP A 31 -21.89 0.50 6.31
C ASP A 31 -21.25 1.88 6.17
N ALA A 32 -21.45 2.48 4.99
CA ALA A 32 -20.91 3.78 4.62
C ALA A 32 -21.59 4.97 5.33
N GLU A 33 -22.65 4.75 6.11
CA GLU A 33 -23.42 5.84 6.73
C GLU A 33 -22.77 6.40 8.02
N SER A 34 -21.75 5.74 8.57
CA SER A 34 -21.13 6.15 9.85
C SER A 34 -19.63 6.47 9.81
N TYR A 35 -18.94 6.28 8.67
CA TYR A 35 -17.49 6.52 8.59
C TYR A 35 -17.12 7.30 7.33
N ASN A 36 -16.58 8.50 7.50
CA ASN A 36 -15.78 9.15 6.46
C ASN A 36 -14.47 8.35 6.35
N ILE A 37 -14.41 7.44 5.38
CA ILE A 37 -13.16 6.73 5.05
C ILE A 37 -12.25 7.73 4.33
N GLU A 38 -11.34 8.38 5.05
CA GLU A 38 -10.25 9.13 4.43
C GLU A 38 -9.10 8.17 4.15
N ASN A 39 -9.06 7.63 2.92
CA ASN A 39 -7.96 6.76 2.48
C ASN A 39 -6.64 7.54 2.49
N ASP A 40 -5.63 7.03 3.21
CA ASP A 40 -4.30 7.62 3.24
C ASP A 40 -3.56 7.28 1.94
N PRO A 41 -3.13 8.26 1.11
CA PRO A 41 -2.64 7.98 -0.24
C PRO A 41 -1.19 7.45 -0.29
N PHE A 42 -0.66 6.93 0.82
CA PHE A 42 0.75 6.52 0.94
C PHE A 42 0.91 5.01 1.06
N LEU A 43 1.90 4.50 0.33
CA LEU A 43 2.51 3.22 0.62
C LEU A 43 3.39 3.36 1.85
N TYR A 44 3.32 2.39 2.75
CA TYR A 44 4.14 2.33 3.95
C TYR A 44 5.14 1.19 3.86
N ILE A 45 6.40 1.46 4.20
CA ILE A 45 7.40 0.43 4.43
C ILE A 45 7.62 0.28 5.93
N MET A 46 7.72 -0.97 6.39
CA MET A 46 7.82 -1.35 7.79
C MET A 46 9.01 -2.28 7.98
N ASN A 47 9.91 -1.93 8.89
CA ASN A 47 11.03 -2.77 9.29
C ASN A 47 10.62 -3.55 10.55
N THR A 48 10.43 -4.86 10.41
CA THR A 48 9.86 -5.72 11.46
C THR A 48 10.83 -5.92 12.63
N LYS A 49 12.14 -5.93 12.33
CA LYS A 49 13.21 -6.09 13.32
C LYS A 49 13.36 -4.84 14.18
N LYS A 50 13.38 -3.67 13.55
CA LYS A 50 13.50 -2.37 14.25
C LYS A 50 12.19 -1.87 14.83
N LYS A 51 11.06 -2.44 14.39
CA LYS A 51 9.72 -1.97 14.73
C LYS A 51 9.57 -0.49 14.36
N THR A 52 9.93 -0.14 13.14
CA THR A 52 9.82 1.21 12.56
C THR A 52 9.04 1.17 11.27
N PHE A 53 8.39 2.27 10.92
CA PHE A 53 7.73 2.44 9.61
C PHE A 53 8.02 3.83 9.04
N ALA A 54 7.88 3.96 7.72
CA ALA A 54 8.00 5.21 6.98
C ALA A 54 7.04 5.22 5.79
N LYS A 55 6.67 6.43 5.34
CA LYS A 55 5.98 6.62 4.05
C LYS A 55 6.98 6.39 2.94
N LEU A 56 6.73 5.41 2.08
CA LEU A 56 7.61 5.04 0.97
C LEU A 56 7.34 5.91 -0.26
N ALA A 57 6.08 5.93 -0.70
CA ALA A 57 5.65 6.63 -1.90
C ALA A 57 4.17 6.98 -1.81
N LYS A 58 3.71 7.90 -2.65
CA LYS A 58 2.28 8.22 -2.76
C LYS A 58 1.69 7.42 -3.93
N HIS A 59 0.83 6.44 -3.66
CA HIS A 59 0.18 5.68 -4.74
C HIS A 59 -0.96 6.51 -5.36
N SER A 60 -1.65 7.35 -4.59
CA SER A 60 -2.71 8.27 -5.06
C SER A 60 -3.86 7.61 -5.84
N THR A 61 -4.12 6.33 -5.60
CA THR A 61 -5.22 5.62 -6.28
C THR A 61 -6.59 6.13 -5.83
N SER A 62 -7.57 6.08 -6.72
CA SER A 62 -8.96 6.51 -6.44
C SER A 62 -9.72 5.54 -5.55
N TRP A 63 -9.37 4.25 -5.62
CA TRP A 63 -10.11 3.12 -5.05
C TRP A 63 -11.48 2.86 -5.70
N ASP A 64 -11.72 3.41 -6.89
CA ASP A 64 -12.99 3.25 -7.60
C ASP A 64 -13.21 1.82 -8.07
N VAL A 65 -14.49 1.42 -8.12
CA VAL A 65 -14.92 0.20 -8.80
C VAL A 65 -15.04 0.51 -10.28
N LEU A 66 -14.27 -0.20 -11.11
CA LEU A 66 -14.26 -0.02 -12.56
C LEU A 66 -14.86 -1.26 -13.21
N ASP A 67 -15.89 -1.08 -14.03
CA ASP A 67 -16.62 -2.17 -14.71
C ASP A 67 -17.07 -3.33 -13.80
N GLY A 68 -17.39 -3.01 -12.54
CA GLY A 68 -17.81 -3.98 -11.52
C GLY A 68 -16.65 -4.68 -10.79
N ASP A 69 -15.40 -4.38 -11.15
CA ASP A 69 -14.21 -4.89 -10.47
C ASP A 69 -13.71 -3.88 -9.42
N ARG A 70 -13.66 -4.31 -8.16
CA ARG A 70 -13.21 -3.51 -7.02
C ARG A 70 -11.70 -3.61 -6.78
N GLN A 71 -11.00 -4.57 -7.39
CA GLN A 71 -9.60 -4.87 -7.09
C GLN A 71 -8.62 -4.18 -8.03
N ILE A 72 -9.04 -3.79 -9.23
CA ILE A 72 -8.10 -3.27 -10.24
C ILE A 72 -7.53 -1.89 -9.91
N THR A 73 -8.16 -1.12 -9.05
CA THR A 73 -7.63 0.16 -8.52
C THR A 73 -6.90 -0.03 -7.19
N HIS A 74 -6.89 -1.22 -6.60
CA HIS A 74 -6.19 -1.48 -5.34
C HIS A 74 -4.67 -1.56 -5.57
N PRO A 75 -3.84 -0.92 -4.72
CA PRO A 75 -2.39 -0.90 -4.95
C PRO A 75 -1.71 -2.26 -4.88
N HIS A 76 -2.17 -3.17 -4.02
CA HIS A 76 -1.59 -4.50 -3.82
C HIS A 76 -0.04 -4.51 -3.83
N PRO A 77 0.59 -3.74 -2.92
CA PRO A 77 2.03 -3.54 -2.97
C PRO A 77 2.79 -4.85 -2.69
N SER A 78 3.85 -5.10 -3.45
CA SER A 78 4.73 -6.27 -3.28
C SER A 78 6.18 -5.93 -3.59
N PHE A 79 7.12 -6.58 -2.90
CA PHE A 79 8.55 -6.35 -3.11
C PHE A 79 9.04 -6.97 -4.42
N THR A 80 9.99 -6.29 -5.08
CA THR A 80 10.82 -6.92 -6.11
C THR A 80 11.68 -8.03 -5.49
N PRO A 81 12.14 -9.03 -6.26
CA PRO A 81 12.89 -10.17 -5.70
C PRO A 81 14.18 -9.83 -4.94
N ASN A 82 14.75 -8.65 -5.19
CA ASN A 82 15.96 -8.13 -4.55
C ASN A 82 15.70 -7.04 -3.51
N ASP A 83 14.44 -6.80 -3.15
CA ASP A 83 14.00 -5.79 -2.18
C ASP A 83 14.38 -4.34 -2.53
N GLU A 84 14.75 -4.05 -3.79
CA GLU A 84 15.10 -2.70 -4.24
C GLU A 84 13.89 -1.87 -4.69
N GLY A 85 12.74 -2.48 -4.88
CA GLY A 85 11.52 -1.80 -5.27
C GLY A 85 10.26 -2.43 -4.72
N VAL A 86 9.17 -1.68 -4.82
CA VAL A 86 7.81 -2.12 -4.54
C VAL A 86 6.96 -1.92 -5.79
N LEU A 87 6.43 -3.01 -6.34
CA LEU A 87 5.43 -3.01 -7.41
C LEU A 87 4.06 -2.72 -6.80
N PHE A 88 3.30 -1.83 -7.43
CA PHE A 88 1.91 -1.54 -7.05
C PHE A 88 1.09 -1.06 -8.25
N THR A 89 -0.24 -1.14 -8.14
CA THR A 89 -1.19 -0.55 -9.10
C THR A 89 -1.65 0.83 -8.65
N SER A 90 -1.92 1.73 -9.59
CA SER A 90 -2.67 2.94 -9.31
C SER A 90 -3.32 3.49 -10.58
N ASP A 91 -4.43 4.20 -10.43
CA ASP A 91 -5.11 4.88 -11.52
C ASP A 91 -4.93 6.42 -11.49
N PHE A 92 -3.97 6.92 -10.72
CA PHE A 92 -3.77 8.37 -10.53
C PHE A 92 -3.48 9.16 -11.83
N GLU A 93 -3.03 8.48 -12.89
CA GLU A 93 -2.81 9.07 -14.23
C GLU A 93 -4.02 8.91 -15.18
N GLY A 94 -5.16 8.43 -14.66
CA GLY A 94 -6.44 8.36 -15.37
C GLY A 94 -6.95 6.95 -15.64
N ALA A 95 -6.09 5.92 -15.61
CA ALA A 95 -6.47 4.52 -15.74
C ALA A 95 -5.52 3.62 -14.93
N PRO A 96 -5.96 2.44 -14.46
CA PRO A 96 -5.10 1.52 -13.72
C PRO A 96 -3.83 1.17 -14.49
N ALA A 97 -2.68 1.42 -13.87
CA ALA A 97 -1.36 1.12 -14.39
C ALA A 97 -0.45 0.56 -13.29
N LEU A 98 0.63 -0.10 -13.70
CA LEU A 98 1.64 -0.67 -12.81
C LEU A 98 2.82 0.29 -12.65
N TYR A 99 3.25 0.46 -11.41
CA TYR A 99 4.37 1.30 -11.03
C TYR A 99 5.31 0.53 -10.12
N ILE A 100 6.61 0.88 -10.16
CA ILE A 100 7.58 0.43 -9.17
C ILE A 100 8.15 1.66 -8.47
N SER A 101 7.99 1.73 -7.15
CA SER A 101 8.71 2.69 -6.32
C SER A 101 10.02 2.08 -5.88
N GLU A 102 11.12 2.82 -5.96
CA GLU A 102 12.39 2.41 -5.36
C GLU A 102 12.27 2.35 -3.83
N VAL A 103 13.03 1.45 -3.22
CA VAL A 103 13.18 1.33 -1.76
C VAL A 103 14.54 1.88 -1.33
N PRO A 104 14.56 3.06 -0.68
CA PRO A 104 15.79 3.66 -0.18
C PRO A 104 16.55 2.74 0.79
N ALA A 105 17.89 2.79 0.72
CA ALA A 105 18.76 1.92 1.49
C ALA A 105 18.58 2.09 3.01
N GLU A 106 18.24 3.30 3.47
CA GLU A 106 17.98 3.61 4.88
C GLU A 106 16.80 2.84 5.48
N TYR A 107 15.86 2.36 4.66
CA TYR A 107 14.71 1.58 5.14
C TYR A 107 15.02 0.07 5.26
N LYS A 108 16.07 -0.40 4.57
CA LYS A 108 16.50 -1.80 4.56
C LYS A 108 17.48 -2.15 5.69
N ALA A 109 18.18 -1.15 6.21
CA ALA A 109 19.19 -1.30 7.26
C ALA A 109 18.59 -1.62 8.63
#